data_AF-A0A7J3T9C1-F1
#
_entry.id   AF-A0A7J3T9C1-F1
#
_cell.length_a   1.000
_cell.length_b   1.000
_cell.length_c   1.000
_cell.angle_alpha   90.00
_cell.angle_beta   90.00
_cell.angle_gamma   90.00
#
_symmetry.space_group_name_H-M   'P 1'
#
loop_
_entity.id
_entity.type
_entity.pdbx_description
1 polymer ?
#
loop_
_entity_poly.entity_id
_entity_poly.type
_entity_poly.pdbx_seq_one_letter_code
_entity_poly.pdbx_strand_id
1 'polypeptide(L)'
;MDVKFQRRLAAEILKCGEDRVWMDPNALEEIKEAVTREDVRFLIKRGLIKKIPKKGTSRARANYIKMQKEKGRRSGPGSRKGKKYARYPRKLRWMKNIRAIRR
;
A
#
# COMPACT_ATOMS: atom_id res chain seq x y z
N MET A 1 26.00 4.41 -19.98
CA MET A 1 25.62 3.00 -19.70
C MET A 1 24.12 2.96 -19.49
N ASP A 2 23.38 2.14 -20.27
CA ASP A 2 21.92 2.05 -20.19
C ASP A 2 21.50 0.61 -19.84
N VAL A 3 20.72 0.45 -18.76
CA VAL A 3 20.13 -0.81 -18.28
C VAL A 3 18.61 -0.74 -18.20
N LYS A 4 17.99 0.25 -18.87
CA LYS A 4 16.52 0.43 -18.89
C LYS A 4 15.79 -0.79 -19.43
N PHE A 5 16.33 -1.43 -20.46
CA PHE A 5 15.73 -2.63 -21.06
C PHE A 5 15.64 -3.77 -20.03
N GLN A 6 16.75 -4.09 -19.38
CA GLN A 6 16.83 -5.13 -18.36
C GLN A 6 15.95 -4.80 -17.15
N ARG A 7 15.85 -3.51 -16.79
CA ARG A 7 15.00 -3.04 -15.68
C ARG A 7 13.52 -3.27 -15.98
N ARG A 8 13.07 -2.89 -17.18
CA ARG A 8 11.70 -3.14 -17.65
C ARG A 8 11.38 -4.63 -17.68
N LEU A 9 12.30 -5.42 -18.22
CA LEU A 9 12.13 -6.85 -18.41
C LEU A 9 12.13 -7.62 -17.07
N ALA A 10 12.98 -7.22 -16.13
CA ALA A 10 12.98 -7.70 -14.76
C ALA A 10 11.69 -7.32 -14.01
N ALA A 11 11.17 -6.11 -14.23
CA ALA A 11 9.92 -5.64 -13.63
C ALA A 11 8.71 -6.49 -14.07
N GLU A 12 8.62 -6.81 -15.37
CA GLU A 12 7.63 -7.74 -15.93
C GLU A 12 7.71 -9.13 -15.28
N ILE A 13 8.92 -9.70 -15.19
CA ILE A 13 9.16 -11.04 -14.61
C ILE A 13 8.81 -11.05 -13.12
N LEU A 14 9.25 -10.05 -12.36
CA LEU A 14 9.03 -9.94 -10.91
C LEU A 14 7.63 -9.43 -10.53
N LYS A 15 6.80 -9.09 -11.52
CA LYS A 15 5.46 -8.50 -11.34
C LYS A 15 5.50 -7.32 -10.36
N CYS A 16 6.36 -6.34 -10.63
CA CYS A 16 6.46 -5.10 -9.87
C CYS A 16 6.74 -3.90 -10.79
N GLY A 17 6.68 -2.68 -10.25
CA GLY A 17 7.12 -1.49 -10.99
C GLY A 17 8.65 -1.44 -11.12
N GLU A 18 9.13 -0.72 -12.13
CA GLU A 18 10.56 -0.56 -12.44
C GLU A 18 11.36 0.06 -11.28
N ASP A 19 10.74 0.95 -10.51
CA ASP A 19 11.33 1.58 -9.31
C ASP A 19 11.67 0.57 -8.21
N ARG A 20 10.99 -0.59 -8.21
CA ARG A 20 11.19 -1.64 -7.21
C ARG A 20 12.17 -2.71 -7.64
N VAL A 21 12.76 -2.57 -8.82
CA VAL A 21 13.84 -3.45 -9.28
C VAL A 21 15.16 -2.88 -8.78
N TRP A 22 15.83 -3.64 -7.92
CA TRP A 22 17.20 -3.37 -7.50
C TRP A 22 18.16 -4.18 -8.37
N MET A 23 19.23 -3.55 -8.82
CA MET A 23 20.32 -4.16 -9.58
C MET A 23 21.62 -3.90 -8.83
N ASP A 24 22.49 -4.90 -8.78
CA ASP A 24 23.80 -4.77 -8.14
C ASP A 24 24.70 -3.79 -8.93
N PRO A 25 25.17 -2.69 -8.32
CA PRO A 25 26.09 -1.76 -8.97
C PRO A 25 27.43 -2.38 -9.40
N ASN A 26 27.88 -3.42 -8.70
CA ASN A 26 29.17 -4.06 -8.96
C ASN A 26 29.13 -5.04 -10.14
N ALA A 27 27.94 -5.50 -10.52
CA ALA A 27 27.73 -6.47 -11.60
C ALA A 27 27.01 -5.85 -12.81
N LEU A 28 27.10 -4.53 -13.00
CA LEU A 28 26.38 -3.83 -14.07
C LEU A 28 26.76 -4.30 -15.48
N GLU A 29 28.03 -4.64 -15.72
CA GLU A 29 28.47 -5.19 -17.01
C GLU A 29 27.84 -6.57 -17.27
N GLU A 30 27.82 -7.46 -16.28
CA GLU A 30 27.17 -8.77 -16.40
C GLU A 30 25.66 -8.63 -16.65
N ILE A 31 25.01 -7.69 -15.97
CA ILE A 31 23.57 -7.41 -16.16
C ILE A 31 23.30 -6.88 -17.56
N LYS A 32 24.22 -6.10 -18.13
CA LYS A 32 24.07 -5.51 -19.46
C LYS A 32 24.16 -6.55 -20.57
N GLU A 33 24.98 -7.59 -20.39
CA GLU A 33 25.09 -8.71 -21.34
C GLU A 33 23.82 -9.55 -21.44
N ALA A 34 22.91 -9.48 -20.46
CA ALA A 34 21.65 -10.19 -20.51
C ALA A 34 20.69 -9.58 -21.55
N VAL A 35 20.37 -10.36 -22.58
CA VAL A 35 19.47 -9.98 -23.69
C VAL A 35 18.11 -10.67 -23.55
N THR A 36 18.08 -11.93 -23.12
CA THR A 36 16.84 -12.73 -23.09
C THR A 36 16.12 -12.67 -21.74
N ARG A 37 14.85 -13.08 -21.72
CA ARG A 37 14.09 -13.23 -20.46
C ARG A 37 14.67 -14.30 -19.55
N GLU A 38 15.32 -15.32 -20.10
CA GLU A 38 15.88 -16.41 -19.31
C GLU A 38 17.17 -15.97 -18.61
N ASP A 39 18.00 -15.16 -19.27
CA ASP A 39 19.21 -14.57 -18.65
C ASP A 39 18.83 -13.69 -17.45
N VAL A 40 17.78 -12.87 -17.60
CA VAL A 40 17.27 -12.05 -16.50
C VAL A 40 16.73 -12.92 -15.35
N ARG A 41 16.07 -14.05 -15.63
CA ARG A 41 15.65 -15.01 -14.59
C ARG A 41 16.85 -15.62 -13.87
N PHE A 42 17.92 -15.94 -14.60
CA PHE A 42 19.16 -16.46 -14.03
C PHE A 42 19.84 -15.41 -13.11
N LEU A 43 19.91 -14.15 -13.54
CA LEU A 43 20.43 -13.04 -12.72
C LEU A 43 19.58 -12.79 -11.47
N ILE A 44 18.26 -12.92 -11.56
CA ILE A 44 17.35 -12.88 -10.40
C ILE A 44 17.66 -14.04 -9.44
N LYS A 45 17.85 -15.26 -9.96
CA LYS A 45 18.17 -16.45 -9.17
C LYS A 45 19.53 -16.33 -8.47
N ARG A 46 20.53 -15.74 -9.14
CA ARG A 46 21.84 -15.40 -8.56
C ARG A 46 21.79 -14.26 -7.55
N GLY A 47 20.71 -13.47 -7.55
CA GLY A 47 20.51 -12.35 -6.63
C GLY A 47 21.18 -11.04 -7.09
N LEU A 48 21.62 -10.96 -8.35
CA LEU A 48 22.13 -9.71 -8.94
C LEU A 48 21.00 -8.72 -9.26
N ILE A 49 19.79 -9.25 -9.47
CA ILE A 49 18.55 -8.48 -9.61
C ILE A 49 17.58 -8.90 -8.51
N LYS A 50 17.05 -7.93 -7.75
CA LYS A 50 16.13 -8.19 -6.62
C LYS A 50 14.89 -7.30 -6.66
N LYS A 51 13.81 -7.80 -6.07
CA LYS A 51 12.58 -7.04 -5.83
C LYS A 51 12.65 -6.34 -4.48
N ILE A 52 12.70 -5.02 -4.48
CA ILE A 52 12.61 -4.21 -3.26
C ILE A 52 11.20 -4.35 -2.66
N PRO A 53 11.05 -4.55 -1.33
CA PRO A 53 9.75 -4.58 -0.68
C PRO A 53 9.00 -3.25 -0.89
N LYS A 54 7.67 -3.32 -0.99
CA LYS A 54 6.85 -2.10 -1.09
C LYS A 54 6.93 -1.32 0.22
N LYS A 55 7.03 0.01 0.13
CA LYS A 55 6.88 0.88 1.30
C LYS A 55 5.45 0.77 1.85
N GLY A 56 5.29 0.11 2.99
CA GLY A 56 4.01 0.01 3.69
C GLY A 56 3.77 1.22 4.60
N THR A 57 2.53 1.66 4.73
CA THR A 57 2.13 2.65 5.74
C THR A 57 1.68 1.94 7.02
N SER A 58 2.31 2.27 8.16
CA SER A 58 1.94 1.69 9.45
C SER A 58 0.55 2.17 9.88
N ARG A 59 -0.27 1.21 10.34
CA ARG A 59 -1.62 1.48 10.89
C ARG A 59 -1.65 1.60 12.41
N ALA A 60 -0.52 1.44 13.10
CA ALA A 60 -0.47 1.41 14.57
C ALA A 60 -1.13 2.64 15.22
N ARG A 61 -0.75 3.85 14.77
CA ARG A 61 -1.35 5.10 15.28
C ARG A 61 -2.84 5.23 14.94
N ALA A 62 -3.23 4.87 13.71
CA ALA A 62 -4.63 4.92 13.30
C ALA A 62 -5.50 3.96 14.13
N ASN A 63 -5.01 2.75 14.38
CA ASN A 63 -5.67 1.74 15.20
C ASN A 63 -5.76 2.18 16.66
N TYR A 64 -4.70 2.76 17.22
CA TYR A 64 -4.72 3.33 18.56
C TYR A 64 -5.80 4.42 18.69
N ILE A 65 -5.88 5.34 17.72
CA ILE A 65 -6.91 6.40 17.71
C ILE A 65 -8.32 5.80 17.58
N LYS A 66 -8.49 4.78 16.74
CA LYS A 66 -9.77 4.07 16.59
C LYS A 66 -10.22 3.48 17.93
N MET A 67 -9.34 2.77 18.62
CA MET A 67 -9.62 2.19 19.94
C MET A 67 -9.96 3.27 20.99
N GLN A 68 -9.27 4.41 20.99
CA GLN A 68 -9.63 5.53 21.89
C GLN A 68 -11.01 6.11 21.56
N LYS A 69 -11.37 6.23 20.28
CA LYS A 69 -12.69 6.68 19.84
C LYS A 69 -13.80 5.71 20.21
N GLU A 70 -13.56 4.41 20.10
CA GLU A 70 -14.49 3.35 20.53
C GLU A 70 -14.77 3.41 22.04
N LYS A 71 -13.74 3.73 22.85
CA LYS A 71 -13.88 4.04 24.29
C LYS A 71 -14.59 5.37 24.60
N GLY A 72 -15.06 6.10 23.58
CA GLY A 72 -15.73 7.41 23.73
C GLY A 72 -14.78 8.61 23.85
N ARG A 73 -13.45 8.41 23.88
CA ARG A 73 -12.46 9.51 23.93
C ARG A 73 -12.32 10.17 22.56
N ARG A 74 -11.68 11.36 22.52
CA ARG A 74 -11.44 12.12 21.26
C ARG A 74 -12.70 12.43 20.43
N SER A 75 -13.86 12.52 21.10
CA SER A 75 -15.18 12.74 20.48
C SER A 75 -15.96 13.93 21.10
N GLY A 76 -15.30 14.72 21.95
CA GLY A 76 -15.84 15.93 22.58
C GLY A 76 -16.10 17.06 21.56
N PRO A 77 -16.79 18.15 21.97
CA PRO A 77 -17.23 19.23 21.08
C PRO A 77 -16.14 19.80 20.17
N GLY A 78 -14.95 20.07 20.70
CA GLY A 78 -13.83 20.63 19.94
C GLY A 78 -13.25 19.70 18.86
N SER A 79 -13.48 18.39 18.93
CA SER A 79 -13.07 17.44 17.88
C SER A 79 -14.12 17.28 16.78
N ARG A 80 -15.31 17.86 16.94
CA ARG A 80 -16.43 17.69 16.01
C ARG A 80 -16.27 18.69 14.87
N LYS A 81 -16.29 18.20 13.65
CA LYS A 81 -16.38 19.00 12.42
C LYS A 81 -17.73 18.74 11.75
N GLY A 82 -18.33 19.80 11.20
CA GLY A 82 -19.64 19.76 10.54
C GLY A 82 -20.86 19.91 11.46
N LYS A 83 -22.04 20.15 10.87
CA LYS A 83 -23.32 20.34 11.59
C LYS A 83 -23.77 19.05 12.32
N LYS A 84 -24.57 19.20 13.38
CA LYS A 84 -25.08 18.10 14.24
C LYS A 84 -25.64 16.89 13.46
N TYR A 85 -26.43 17.15 12.43
CA TYR A 85 -27.09 16.10 11.64
C TYR A 85 -26.27 15.61 10.44
N ALA A 86 -25.09 16.19 10.16
CA ALA A 86 -24.20 15.69 9.10
C ALA A 86 -23.52 14.38 9.50
N ARG A 87 -23.20 14.21 10.79
CA ARG A 87 -22.54 13.01 11.33
C ARG A 87 -23.51 11.87 11.62
N TYR A 88 -24.77 12.20 11.93
CA TYR A 88 -25.85 11.23 12.15
C TYR A 88 -27.20 11.83 11.71
N PRO A 89 -27.60 11.61 10.44
CA PRO A 89 -28.81 12.20 9.85
C PRO A 89 -30.11 11.79 10.55
N ARG A 90 -31.10 12.69 10.51
CA ARG A 90 -32.43 12.49 11.13
C ARG A 90 -33.15 11.26 10.57
N LYS A 91 -33.19 11.09 9.25
CA LYS A 91 -33.87 9.96 8.58
C LYS A 91 -33.26 8.61 8.96
N LEU A 92 -31.93 8.51 8.97
CA LEU A 92 -31.22 7.29 9.39
C LEU A 92 -31.53 6.91 10.85
N ARG A 93 -31.55 7.92 11.74
CA ARG A 93 -31.93 7.71 13.14
C ARG A 93 -33.36 7.18 13.28
N TRP A 94 -34.32 7.80 12.58
CA TRP A 94 -35.73 7.37 12.58
C TRP A 94 -35.87 5.93 12.10
N MET A 95 -35.26 5.59 10.95
CA MET A 95 -35.32 4.24 10.39
C MET A 95 -34.72 3.20 11.35
N LYS A 96 -33.59 3.50 12.00
CA LYS A 96 -32.97 2.58 12.97
C LYS A 96 -33.87 2.32 14.18
N ASN A 97 -34.55 3.35 14.68
CA ASN A 97 -35.47 3.23 15.80
C ASN A 97 -36.73 2.45 15.43
N ILE A 98 -37.42 2.84 14.35
CA ILE A 98 -38.68 2.20 13.93
C ILE A 98 -38.49 0.73 13.57
N ARG A 99 -37.40 0.36 12.88
CA ARG A 99 -37.12 -1.04 12.55
C ARG A 99 -36.86 -1.91 13.77
N ALA A 100 -36.28 -1.34 14.84
CA ALA A 100 -36.06 -2.07 16.08
C ALA A 100 -37.36 -2.29 16.87
N ILE A 101 -38.30 -1.34 16.80
CA ILE A 101 -39.62 -1.45 17.45
C ILE A 101 -40.55 -2.42 16.70
N ARG A 102 -40.47 -2.45 15.37
CA ARG A 102 -41.30 -3.30 14.51
C ARG A 102 -40.76 -4.71 14.32
N ARG A 103 -39.69 -5.07 15.02
CA ARG A 103 -39.12 -6.42 15.02
C ARG A 103 -39.65 -7.15 16.24
#